data_AF-A0A108K602-F1
#
_entry.id   AF-A0A108K602-F1
#
_cell.length_a   1.000
_cell.length_b   1.000
_cell.length_c   1.000
_cell.angle_alpha   90.00
_cell.angle_beta   90.00
_cell.angle_gamma   90.00
#
_symmetry.space_group_name_H-M   'P 1'
#
loop_
_entity.id
_entity.type
_entity.pdbx_description
1 polymer ?
#
loop_
_entity_poly.entity_id
_entity_poly.type
_entity_poly.pdbx_seq_one_letter_code
_entity_poly.pdbx_strand_id
1 'polypeptide(L)' 'MSMFVTVLMVILFVAAGAIVILNLAYRPDSVSDFWNLDNEYERTSSKFDFLRTKVAFYGAIVTVLVIGLLHIFVLR' A
#
# COMPACT_ATOMS: atom_id res chain seq x y z
N MET A 1 7.82 25.13 9.10
CA MET A 1 7.99 24.07 8.09
C MET A 1 8.07 24.72 6.71
N SER A 2 9.03 24.36 5.84
CA SER A 2 9.02 24.85 4.46
C SER A 2 7.83 24.24 3.70
N MET A 3 7.14 25.02 2.86
CA MET A 3 6.03 24.57 2.00
C MET A 3 6.38 23.28 1.23
N PHE A 4 7.64 23.15 0.81
CA PHE A 4 8.17 21.97 0.14
C PHE A 4 8.04 20.69 0.97
N VAL A 5 8.35 20.74 2.27
CA VAL A 5 8.31 19.58 3.17
C VAL A 5 6.86 19.12 3.36
N THR A 6 5.93 20.06 3.48
CA THR A 6 4.51 19.76 3.61
C THR A 6 3.97 19.07 2.36
N VAL A 7 4.31 19.57 1.17
CA VAL A 7 3.90 18.95 -0.09
C VAL A 7 4.47 17.54 -0.22
N LEU A 8 5.75 17.35 0.12
CA LEU A 8 6.38 16.03 0.09
C LEU A 8 5.69 15.04 1.04
N MET A 9 5.35 15.46 2.27
CA MET A 9 4.63 14.63 3.23
C MET A 9 3.26 14.20 2.72
N VAL A 10 2.52 15.10 2.07
CA VAL A 10 1.21 14.78 1.47
C VAL A 10 1.37 13.74 0.37
N ILE A 11 2.36 13.89 -0.51
CA ILE A 11 2.60 12.92 -1.60
C ILE A 11 2.95 11.54 -1.03
N LEU A 12 3.84 11.49 -0.02
CA LEU A 12 4.21 10.23 0.64
C LEU A 12 3.03 9.57 1.34
N PHE A 13 2.17 10.36 1.99
CA PHE A 13 0.96 9.87 2.64
C PHE A 13 -0.02 9.26 1.63
N VAL A 14 -0.28 9.96 0.52
CA VAL A 14 -1.18 9.47 -0.54
C VAL A 14 -0.62 8.20 -1.19
N ALA A 15 0.68 8.17 -1.49
CA ALA A 15 1.34 6.99 -2.07
C ALA A 15 1.28 5.78 -1.11
N ALA A 16 1.59 5.98 0.16
CA ALA A 16 1.52 4.93 1.17
C ALA A 16 0.08 4.42 1.34
N GLY A 17 -0.91 5.31 1.38
CA GLY A 17 -2.33 4.94 1.42
C GLY A 17 -2.75 4.09 0.22
N ALA A 18 -2.32 4.47 -0.99
CA ALA A 18 -2.59 3.69 -2.20
C ALA A 18 -1.99 2.28 -2.13
N ILE A 19 -0.75 2.13 -1.62
CA ILE A 19 -0.10 0.83 -1.44
C ILE A 19 -0.87 -0.03 -0.42
N VAL A 20 -1.31 0.55 0.69
CA VAL A 20 -2.11 -0.16 1.70
C VAL A 20 -3.42 -0.66 1.09
N ILE A 21 -4.16 0.20 0.38
CA ILE A 21 -5.42 -0.17 -0.28
C ILE A 21 -5.17 -1.26 -1.32
N LEU A 22 -4.11 -1.14 -2.11
CA LEU A 22 -3.78 -2.10 -3.17
C LEU A 22 -3.45 -3.48 -2.59
N ASN A 23 -2.76 -3.55 -1.45
CA ASN A 23 -2.51 -4.81 -0.74
C ASN A 23 -3.78 -5.38 -0.09
N LEU A 24 -4.67 -4.53 0.42
CA LEU A 24 -5.90 -4.98 1.07
C LEU A 24 -6.94 -5.48 0.05
N ALA A 25 -7.02 -4.82 -1.10
CA ALA A 25 -7.88 -5.21 -2.22
C ALA A 25 -7.35 -6.46 -2.94
N TYR A 26 -6.03 -6.66 -2.93
CA TYR A 26 -5.41 -7.86 -3.46
C TYR A 26 -5.55 -9.02 -2.48
N ARG A 27 -6.71 -9.68 -2.51
CA ARG A 27 -6.93 -10.93 -1.78
C ARG A 27 -6.44 -12.08 -2.67
N PRO A 28 -5.32 -12.76 -2.34
CA PRO A 28 -4.91 -13.95 -3.07
C PRO A 28 -5.97 -15.06 -3.00
N ASP A 29 -6.81 -15.05 -1.97
CA ASP A 29 -7.80 -16.11 -1.69
C ASP A 29 -9.23 -15.66 -2.09
N SER A 30 -9.35 -14.84 -3.14
CA SER A 30 -10.67 -14.44 -3.65
C SER A 30 -11.46 -15.67 -4.09
N VAL A 31 -12.78 -15.63 -3.88
CA VAL A 31 -13.72 -16.73 -4.20
C VAL A 31 -13.61 -17.22 -5.66
N SER A 32 -13.02 -16.42 -6.55
CA SER A 32 -12.67 -16.79 -7.93
C SER A 32 -11.68 -17.96 -8.04
N ASP A 33 -10.72 -18.10 -7.11
CA ASP A 33 -9.74 -19.19 -7.14
C ASP A 33 -10.37 -20.54 -6.75
N PHE A 34 -11.48 -20.54 -6.01
CA PHE A 34 -12.24 -21.76 -5.70
C PHE A 34 -12.92 -22.38 -6.93
N TRP A 35 -13.17 -21.57 -7.98
CA TRP A 35 -13.76 -22.03 -9.24
C TRP A 35 -12.71 -22.29 -10.32
N ASN A 36 -11.43 -22.06 -10.04
CA ASN A 36 -10.32 -22.34 -10.95
C ASN A 36 -9.84 -23.81 -10.81
N LEU A 37 -10.79 -24.77 -10.86
CA LEU A 37 -10.50 -26.20 -10.70
C LEU A 37 -9.62 -26.77 -11.83
N ASP A 38 -9.72 -26.17 -13.02
CA ASP A 38 -8.98 -26.60 -14.22
C ASP A 38 -7.67 -25.82 -14.44
N ASN A 39 -7.29 -24.97 -13.47
CA ASN A 39 -6.04 -24.21 -13.49
C ASN A 39 -5.90 -23.29 -14.73
N GLU A 40 -7.01 -22.90 -15.36
CA GLU A 40 -7.05 -22.10 -16.59
C GLU A 40 -6.58 -20.65 -16.37
N TYR A 41 -6.72 -20.13 -15.14
CA TYR A 41 -6.22 -18.80 -14.79
C TYR A 41 -4.82 -18.89 -14.21
N GLU A 42 -3.83 -18.94 -15.09
CA GLU A 42 -2.43 -18.80 -14.69
C GLU A 42 -2.17 -17.35 -14.25
N ARG A 43 -1.67 -17.18 -13.02
CA ARG A 43 -1.48 -15.87 -12.40
C ARG A 43 -0.45 -15.06 -13.19
N THR A 44 -0.91 -14.19 -14.08
CA THR A 44 -0.03 -13.35 -14.89
C THR A 44 0.70 -12.38 -13.97
N SER A 45 2.03 -12.42 -13.98
CA SER A 45 2.84 -11.52 -13.18
C SER A 45 2.64 -10.07 -13.64
N SER A 46 2.20 -9.22 -12.72
CA SER A 46 2.01 -7.80 -12.96
C SER A 46 3.24 -7.04 -12.48
N LYS A 47 3.61 -5.96 -13.19
CA LYS A 47 4.68 -5.06 -12.76
C LYS A 47 4.44 -4.44 -11.39
N PHE A 48 3.22 -4.47 -10.85
CA PHE A 48 2.88 -3.96 -9.52
C PHE A 48 2.92 -5.02 -8.42
N ASP A 49 3.30 -6.26 -8.72
CA ASP A 49 3.34 -7.33 -7.71
C ASP A 49 4.39 -7.09 -6.63
N PHE A 50 5.44 -6.30 -6.90
CA PHE A 50 6.41 -5.91 -5.87
C PHE A 50 5.79 -5.01 -4.79
N LEU A 51 4.78 -4.20 -5.14
CA LEU A 51 4.03 -3.38 -4.18
C LEU A 51 3.08 -4.22 -3.34
N ARG A 52 2.76 -5.44 -3.77
CA ARG A 52 1.86 -6.40 -3.10
C ARG A 52 2.59 -7.36 -2.16
N THR A 53 3.81 -6.98 -1.75
CA THR A 53 4.62 -7.77 -0.82
C THR A 53 4.33 -7.38 0.62
N LYS A 54 4.45 -8.33 1.57
CA LYS A 54 4.32 -8.04 3.00
C LYS A 54 5.24 -6.91 3.45
N VAL A 55 6.45 -6.86 2.88
CA VAL A 55 7.44 -5.80 3.16
C VAL A 55 6.92 -4.42 2.73
N ALA A 56 6.42 -4.31 1.50
CA ALA A 56 5.82 -3.07 1.00
C ALA A 56 4.60 -2.64 1.82
N PHE A 57 3.75 -3.60 2.22
CA PHE A 57 2.58 -3.34 3.04
C PHE A 57 2.94 -2.79 4.42
N TYR A 58 3.80 -3.48 5.17
CA TYR A 58 4.24 -3.01 6.49
C TYR A 58 5.02 -1.69 6.39
N GLY A 59 5.84 -1.53 5.36
CA GLY A 59 6.53 -0.26 5.09
C GLY A 59 5.55 0.90 4.92
N ALA A 60 4.50 0.71 4.11
CA ALA A 60 3.48 1.73 3.89
C ALA A 60 2.70 2.05 5.17
N ILE A 61 2.34 1.05 5.99
CA ILE A 61 1.70 1.28 7.29
C ILE A 61 2.58 2.13 8.21
N VAL A 62 3.87 1.78 8.32
CA VAL A 62 4.82 2.54 9.15
C VAL A 62 4.94 3.98 8.65
N THR A 63 5.03 4.19 7.33
CA THR A 63 5.08 5.54 6.75
C THR A 63 3.84 6.36 7.12
N VAL A 64 2.64 5.79 7.00
CA VAL A 64 1.39 6.47 7.40
C VAL A 64 1.41 6.83 8.89
N LEU A 65 1.82 5.90 9.75
CA LEU A 65 1.89 6.13 11.20
C LEU A 65 2.91 7.21 11.56
N VAL A 66 4.11 7.19 10.96
CA VAL A 66 5.15 8.19 11.22
C VAL A 66 4.70 9.58 10.78
N ILE A 67 4.09 9.70 9.60
CA ILE A 67 3.57 10.99 9.12
C ILE A 67 2.46 11.50 10.05
N GLY A 68 1.54 10.62 10.47
CA GLY A 68 0.48 10.97 11.42
C GLY A 68 1.03 11.41 12.78
N LEU A 69 2.01 10.69 13.33
CA LEU A 69 2.67 11.03 14.58
C LEU A 69 3.42 12.37 14.49
N LEU A 70 4.18 12.60 13.41
CA LEU A 70 4.86 13.88 13.17
C LEU A 70 3.85 15.03 13.09
N HIS A 71 2.71 14.81 12.43
CA HIS A 71 1.64 15.81 12.37
C HIS A 71 1.03 16.11 13.74
N ILE A 72 0.83 15.10 14.59
CA ILE A 72 0.19 15.27 15.90
C ILE A 72 1.15 15.87 16.94
N PHE A 73 2.40 15.43 16.97
CA PHE A 73 3.33 15.73 18.07
C PHE A 73 4.34 16.85 17.76
N VAL A 74 4.65 17.11 16.49
CA VAL A 74 5.72 18.06 16.11
C VAL A 74 5.17 19.29 15.40
N LEU A 75 4.03 19.17 14.73
CA LEU A 75 3.40 20.23 13.95
C LEU A 75 2.23 20.94 14.67
N ARG A 76 1.93 20.55 15.91
CA ARG A 76 0.94 21.19 16.77
C ARG A 76 1.59 22.26 17.62
#